data_AF-T0ZFJ6-F1
#
_entry.id   AF-T0ZFJ6-F1
#
_cell.length_a   1.000
_cell.length_b   1.000
_cell.length_c   1.000
_cell.angle_alpha   90.00
_cell.angle_beta   90.00
_cell.angle_gamma   90.00
#
_symmetry.space_group_name_H-M   'P 1'
#
loop_
_entity.id
_entity.type
_entity.pdbx_description
1 polymer ?
#
loop_
_entity_poly.entity_id
_entity_poly.type
_entity_poly.pdbx_seq_one_letter_code
_entity_poly.pdbx_strand_id
1 'polypeptide(L)' 'PEVYYMGLTTDHCVSTTARMSGNLGFRSFVIRDACAAHEKIMDGRKIPADTVHSVNLASISGEFAQIPWSSDLEF' A
#
# COMPACT_ATOMS: atom_id res chain seq x y z
N PRO A 1 -15.66 -3.21 9.81
CA PRO A 1 -15.02 -2.02 10.43
C PRO A 1 -14.08 -1.35 9.42
N GLU A 2 -13.88 -0.04 9.55
CA GLU A 2 -12.87 0.68 8.76
C GLU A 2 -11.51 0.55 9.44
N VAL A 3 -10.45 0.32 8.65
CA VAL A 3 -9.08 0.21 9.15
C VAL A 3 -8.15 0.97 8.23
N TYR A 4 -7.33 1.85 8.82
CA TYR A 4 -6.41 2.72 8.12
C TYR A 4 -4.97 2.23 8.35
N TYR A 5 -4.23 2.03 7.26
CA TYR A 5 -2.88 1.48 7.25
C TYR A 5 -1.86 2.52 6.81
N MET A 6 -0.74 2.56 7.52
CA MET A 6 0.44 3.37 7.24
C MET A 6 1.68 2.61 7.70
N GLY A 7 2.84 2.86 7.08
CA GLY A 7 4.10 2.23 7.50
C GLY A 7 5.05 1.84 6.37
N LEU A 8 5.96 0.92 6.69
CA LEU A 8 7.08 0.51 5.84
C LEU A 8 7.23 -1.03 5.87
N THR A 9 7.41 -1.73 4.75
CA THR A 9 7.43 -1.25 3.35
C THR A 9 6.09 -1.51 2.65
N THR A 10 5.76 -0.66 1.67
CA THR A 10 4.55 -0.74 0.85
C THR A 10 4.40 -2.11 0.18
N ASP A 11 5.47 -2.62 -0.42
CA ASP A 11 5.48 -3.88 -1.16
C ASP A 11 5.55 -5.15 -0.29
N HIS A 12 5.78 -5.02 1.02
CA HIS A 12 5.83 -6.14 1.96
C HIS A 12 4.68 -6.08 2.95
N CYS A 13 4.96 -5.61 4.18
CA CYS A 13 4.04 -5.67 5.30
C CYS A 13 2.74 -4.93 5.02
N VAL A 14 2.80 -3.74 4.41
CA VAL A 14 1.59 -2.95 4.12
C VAL A 14 0.69 -3.66 3.11
N SER A 15 1.22 -4.07 1.96
CA SER A 15 0.46 -4.81 0.94
C SER A 15 -0.07 -6.14 1.47
N THR A 16 0.74 -6.90 2.21
CA THR A 16 0.33 -8.19 2.79
C THR A 16 -0.82 -8.02 3.77
N THR A 17 -0.69 -7.06 4.70
CA THR A 17 -1.74 -6.78 5.68
C THR A 17 -3.01 -6.25 5.02
N ALA A 18 -2.90 -5.33 4.05
CA ALA A 18 -4.04 -4.79 3.32
C ALA A 18 -4.81 -5.90 2.57
N ARG A 19 -4.10 -6.81 1.90
CA ARG A 19 -4.70 -7.97 1.22
C ARG A 19 -5.49 -8.86 2.16
N MET A 20 -4.87 -9.25 3.28
CA MET A 20 -5.55 -10.09 4.27
C MET A 20 -6.72 -9.36 4.93
N SER A 21 -6.59 -8.06 5.18
CA SER A 21 -7.66 -7.25 5.75
C SER A 21 -8.88 -7.18 4.84
N GLY A 22 -8.68 -6.91 3.54
CA GLY A 22 -9.73 -6.99 2.53
C GLY A 22 -10.39 -8.37 2.48
N ASN A 23 -9.59 -9.45 2.44
CA ASN A 23 -10.09 -10.83 2.43
C ASN A 23 -10.91 -11.20 3.68
N LEU A 24 -10.60 -10.60 4.83
CA LEU A 24 -11.33 -10.80 6.08
C LEU A 24 -12.57 -9.90 6.22
N GLY A 25 -12.89 -9.08 5.20
CA GLY A 25 -14.09 -8.25 5.15
C GLY A 25 -13.96 -6.89 5.83
N PHE A 26 -12.75 -6.42 6.12
CA PHE A 26 -12.55 -5.05 6.60
C PHE A 26 -12.59 -4.07 5.42
N ARG A 27 -13.14 -2.87 5.69
CA ARG A 27 -13.04 -1.75 4.75
C ARG A 27 -11.68 -1.09 4.95
N SER A 28 -10.73 -1.48 4.14
CA SER A 28 -9.32 -1.11 4.31
C SER A 28 -8.95 0.14 3.53
N PHE A 29 -8.14 0.99 4.15
CA PHE A 29 -7.57 2.20 3.54
C PHE A 29 -6.05 2.17 3.74
N VAL A 30 -5.27 2.27 2.66
CA VAL A 30 -3.81 2.44 2.74
C VAL A 30 -3.49 3.89 2.41
N ILE A 31 -2.95 4.63 3.38
CA ILE A 31 -2.67 6.06 3.23
C ILE A 31 -1.37 6.21 2.45
N ARG A 32 -1.48 6.60 1.17
CA ARG A 32 -0.40 6.45 0.19
C ARG A 32 0.86 7.25 0.47
N ASP A 33 0.71 8.41 1.09
CA ASP A 33 1.78 9.33 1.48
C ASP A 33 2.31 9.07 2.90
N ALA A 34 1.64 8.19 3.65
CA ALA A 34 2.12 7.68 4.94
C ALA A 34 2.75 6.27 4.81
N CYS A 35 3.02 5.83 3.58
CA CYS A 35 3.70 4.58 3.28
C CYS A 35 4.94 4.82 2.41
N ALA A 36 5.92 3.92 2.47
CA ALA A 36 7.14 4.03 1.67
C ALA A 36 7.65 2.67 1.21
N ALA A 37 8.46 2.67 0.15
CA ALA A 37 9.17 1.49 -0.36
C ALA A 37 10.66 1.77 -0.51
N HIS A 38 11.44 0.72 -0.77
CA HIS A 38 12.86 0.82 -1.10
C HIS A 38 13.10 0.47 -2.57
N GLU A 39 14.21 0.94 -3.15
CA GLU A 39 14.70 0.44 -4.42
C GLU A 39 14.89 -1.09 -4.34
N LYS A 40 14.49 -1.79 -5.39
CA LYS A 40 14.72 -3.24 -5.53
C LYS A 40 15.68 -3.49 -6.68
N ILE A 41 16.37 -4.63 -6.63
CA ILE A 41 17.23 -5.09 -7.71
C ILE A 41 16.78 -6.49 -8.09
N MET A 42 16.50 -6.71 -9.37
CA MET A 42 16.19 -8.01 -9.94
C MET A 42 16.95 -8.17 -11.26
N ASP A 43 17.65 -9.29 -11.44
CA ASP A 43 18.46 -9.57 -12.65
C ASP A 43 19.43 -8.44 -13.02
N GLY A 44 20.04 -7.83 -12.00
CA GLY A 44 20.97 -6.69 -12.16
C GLY A 44 20.30 -5.37 -12.54
N ARG A 45 18.97 -5.33 -12.68
CA ARG A 45 18.21 -4.10 -12.98
C ARG A 45 17.66 -3.50 -11.70
N LYS A 46 17.89 -2.20 -11.52
CA LYS A 46 17.31 -1.41 -10.44
C LYS A 46 15.86 -1.06 -10.78
N ILE A 47 14.98 -1.21 -9.81
CA ILE A 47 13.58 -0.77 -9.85
C ILE A 47 13.45 0.34 -8.81
N PRO A 48 13.26 1.60 -9.23
CA PRO A 48 13.19 2.73 -8.31
C PRO A 48 12.14 2.53 -7.22
N ALA A 49 12.42 3.04 -6.01
CA ALA A 49 11.52 2.95 -4.86
C ALA A 49 10.11 3.48 -5.18
N ASP A 50 10.00 4.59 -5.91
CA ASP A 50 8.72 5.17 -6.33
C ASP A 50 7.93 4.25 -7.26
N THR A 51 8.62 3.53 -8.17
CA THR A 51 8.00 2.51 -9.01
C THR A 51 7.50 1.33 -8.19
N VAL A 52 8.30 0.82 -7.24
CA VAL A 52 7.89 -0.27 -6.34
C VAL A 52 6.68 0.14 -5.50
N HIS A 53 6.70 1.36 -4.97
CA HIS A 53 5.62 1.96 -4.18
C HIS A 53 4.32 2.05 -4.99
N SER A 54 4.37 2.77 -6.12
CA SER A 54 3.19 3.03 -6.96
C SER A 54 2.56 1.76 -7.54
N VAL A 55 3.37 0.80 -8.01
CA VAL A 55 2.87 -0.47 -8.54
C VAL A 55 2.19 -1.30 -7.44
N ASN A 56 2.74 -1.34 -6.23
CA ASN A 56 2.12 -2.10 -5.14
C ASN A 56 0.83 -1.47 -4.64
N LEU A 57 0.78 -0.13 -4.51
CA LEU A 57 -0.47 0.58 -4.21
C LEU A 57 -1.53 0.34 -5.28
N ALA A 58 -1.16 0.40 -6.56
CA ALA A 58 -2.08 0.10 -7.66
C ALA A 58 -2.58 -1.35 -7.60
N SER A 59 -1.70 -2.31 -7.27
CA SER A 59 -2.02 -3.74 -7.20
C SER A 59 -2.98 -4.12 -6.07
N ILE A 60 -3.18 -3.25 -5.07
CA ILE A 60 -4.13 -3.47 -3.98
C ILE A 60 -5.36 -2.56 -4.06
N SER A 61 -5.33 -1.55 -4.93
CA SER A 61 -6.38 -0.54 -5.06
C SER A 61 -7.68 -1.13 -5.59
N GLY A 62 -8.80 -0.85 -4.93
CA GLY A 62 -10.14 -1.26 -5.35
C GLY A 62 -10.48 -2.73 -5.09
N GLU A 63 -9.49 -3.62 -5.03
CA GLU A 63 -9.67 -5.03 -4.69
C GLU A 63 -9.50 -5.28 -3.18
N PHE A 64 -8.43 -4.76 -2.58
CA PHE A 64 -8.10 -5.03 -1.17
C PHE A 64 -8.18 -3.80 -0.28
N ALA A 65 -7.91 -2.60 -0.81
CA ALA A 65 -7.99 -1.36 -0.08
C ALA A 65 -8.29 -0.14 -0.97
N GLN A 66 -8.84 0.91 -0.37
CA GLN A 66 -8.87 2.26 -0.92
C GLN A 66 -7.54 2.96 -0.65
N ILE A 67 -7.12 3.88 -1.54
CA ILE A 67 -5.76 4.46 -1.51
C ILE A 67 -5.82 6.01 -1.45
N PRO A 68 -6.40 6.60 -0.38
CA PRO A 68 -6.52 8.06 -0.26
C PRO A 68 -5.18 8.71 0.06
N TRP A 69 -5.07 10.01 -0.20
CA TRP A 69 -4.06 10.86 0.43
C TRP A 69 -4.46 11.12 1.89
N SER A 70 -3.48 11.34 2.76
CA SER A 70 -3.74 11.76 4.14
C SER A 70 -4.58 13.03 4.21
N SER A 71 -4.45 13.93 3.23
CA SER A 71 -5.23 15.16 3.09
C SER A 71 -6.70 14.96 2.79
N ASP A 72 -7.10 13.77 2.31
CA ASP A 72 -8.48 13.47 1.92
C ASP A 72 -9.29 12.85 3.08
N LEU A 73 -8.67 12.62 4.24
CA LEU A 73 -9.31 12.00 5.40
C LEU A 73 -10.11 13.03 6.21
N GLU A 74 -11.38 12.73 6.44
CA GLU A 74 -12.27 13.47 7.35
C GLU A 74 -12.65 12.54 8.52
N PHE A 75 -12.55 13.02 9.76
CA PHE A 75 -12.82 12.26 10.99
C PHE A 75 -13.97 12.87 11.79
#